data_AF-A0A1S2NG69-F1
#
_entry.id   AF-A0A1S2NG69-F1
#
_cell.length_a   1.000
_cell.length_b   1.000
_cell.length_c   1.000
_cell.angle_alpha   90.00
_cell.angle_beta   90.00
_cell.angle_gamma   90.00
#
_symmetry.space_group_name_H-M   'P 1'
#
loop_
_entity.id
_entity.type
_entity.pdbx_description
1 polymer ?
#
loop_
_entity_poly.entity_id
_entity_poly.type
_entity_poly.pdbx_seq_one_letter_code
_entity_poly.pdbx_strand_id
1 'polypeptide(L)'
;MGMATNNGTGMSIDRELLELAAQAYFGADGFEWNACAGSAGCIQFIPPGRRGYVNWEPLTDDGDALRLAVKLQLTVCNEHVSAGVAYCTQDDITLAEERSGSNETKVIDADFAATRRAITLAAAEIGRMESR
;
A
#
# COMPACT_ATOMS: atom_id res chain seq x y z
N MET A 1 21.79 -29.46 6.78
CA MET A 1 21.88 -28.52 5.65
C MET A 1 20.92 -27.38 5.98
N GLY A 2 21.43 -26.31 6.57
CA GLY A 2 20.63 -25.30 7.27
C GLY A 2 19.93 -24.36 6.31
N MET A 3 18.62 -24.19 6.52
CA MET A 3 17.84 -23.10 5.94
C MET A 3 18.30 -21.78 6.58
N ALA A 4 18.85 -20.87 5.77
CA ALA A 4 19.03 -19.49 6.16
C ALA A 4 17.74 -18.73 5.81
N THR A 5 16.91 -18.46 6.82
CA THR A 5 15.80 -17.52 6.72
C THR A 5 16.36 -16.10 6.72
N ASN A 6 16.19 -15.39 5.61
CA ASN A 6 16.58 -13.99 5.45
C ASN A 6 15.54 -13.09 6.14
N ASN A 7 15.70 -12.85 7.44
CA ASN A 7 14.83 -11.97 8.25
C ASN A 7 15.54 -10.67 8.63
N GLY A 8 15.82 -9.79 7.66
CA GLY A 8 16.53 -8.54 7.94
C GLY A 8 16.15 -7.30 7.12
N THR A 9 15.33 -7.41 6.07
CA THR A 9 15.10 -6.29 5.13
C THR A 9 13.64 -5.90 4.89
N GLY A 10 12.67 -6.64 5.44
CA GLY A 10 11.24 -6.36 5.21
C GLY A 10 10.69 -5.15 5.98
N MET A 11 11.13 -4.95 7.22
CA MET A 11 10.53 -3.96 8.13
C MET A 11 10.82 -2.49 7.75
N SER A 12 11.93 -2.20 7.06
CA SER A 12 12.30 -0.83 6.67
C SER A 12 11.65 -0.38 5.36
N ILE A 13 11.44 -1.31 4.43
CA ILE A 13 10.84 -1.01 3.11
C ILE A 13 9.34 -0.76 3.26
N ASP A 14 8.65 -1.55 4.09
CA ASP A 14 7.22 -1.37 4.31
C ASP A 14 6.92 -0.07 5.06
N ARG A 15 7.81 0.38 5.96
CA ARG A 15 7.66 1.68 6.63
C ARG A 15 7.75 2.86 5.66
N GLU A 16 8.83 2.95 4.87
CA GLU A 16 9.00 4.07 3.93
C GLU A 16 7.86 4.11 2.90
N LEU A 17 7.47 2.93 2.40
CA LEU A 17 6.31 2.77 1.52
C LEU A 17 5.04 3.36 2.16
N LEU A 18 4.75 3.01 3.41
CA LEU A 18 3.57 3.47 4.12
C LEU A 18 3.62 4.97 4.45
N GLU A 19 4.78 5.51 4.84
CA GLU A 19 4.94 6.94 5.13
C GLU A 19 4.75 7.79 3.86
N LEU A 20 5.26 7.36 2.71
CA LEU A 20 5.05 8.06 1.44
C LEU A 20 3.60 7.95 0.94
N ALA A 21 2.97 6.78 1.09
CA ALA A 21 1.56 6.65 0.75
C ALA A 21 0.67 7.52 1.68
N ALA A 22 1.02 7.57 2.97
CA ALA A 22 0.37 8.42 3.95
C ALA A 22 0.57 9.90 3.64
N GLN A 23 1.75 10.30 3.17
CA GLN A 23 2.02 11.66 2.70
C GLN A 23 1.04 12.09 1.61
N ALA A 24 0.88 11.28 0.56
CA ALA A 24 -0.06 11.58 -0.53
C ALA A 24 -1.52 11.64 -0.04
N TYR A 25 -1.88 10.79 0.92
CA TYR A 25 -3.27 10.71 1.40
C TYR A 25 -3.62 11.74 2.47
N PHE A 26 -2.80 11.93 3.50
CA PHE A 26 -3.09 12.78 4.64
C PHE A 26 -2.39 14.15 4.58
N GLY A 27 -1.32 14.28 3.78
CA GLY A 27 -0.38 15.40 3.85
C GLY A 27 0.64 15.25 4.98
N ALA A 28 1.66 16.13 5.00
CA ALA A 28 2.83 16.04 5.88
C ALA A 28 2.51 15.97 7.39
N ASP A 29 1.47 16.67 7.82
CA ASP A 29 1.12 16.77 9.25
C ASP A 29 -0.14 15.94 9.61
N GLY A 30 -0.62 15.10 8.69
CA GLY A 30 -1.90 14.42 8.83
C GLY A 30 -1.84 13.03 9.48
N PHE A 31 -0.64 12.54 9.82
CA PHE A 31 -0.44 11.19 10.34
C PHE A 31 0.81 11.07 11.21
N GLU A 32 0.92 9.98 11.96
CA GLU A 32 2.08 9.66 12.80
C GLU A 32 2.46 8.17 12.64
N TRP A 33 3.74 7.85 12.76
CA TRP A 33 4.20 6.47 12.85
C TRP A 33 4.11 5.96 14.30
N ASN A 34 3.28 4.96 14.55
CA ASN A 34 3.21 4.30 15.85
C ASN A 34 4.08 3.03 15.85
N ALA A 35 5.28 3.13 16.41
CA ALA A 35 6.21 2.01 16.53
C ALA A 35 5.75 0.92 17.51
N CYS A 36 4.77 1.20 18.37
CA CYS A 36 4.21 0.28 19.37
C CYS A 36 2.95 -0.45 18.88
N ALA A 37 2.44 -0.13 17.68
CA ALA A 37 1.29 -0.80 17.10
C ALA A 37 1.71 -2.11 16.42
N GLY A 38 1.30 -3.25 16.98
CA GLY A 38 1.63 -4.58 16.46
C GLY A 38 3.12 -4.90 16.50
N SER A 39 3.56 -5.89 15.70
CA SER A 39 4.97 -6.33 15.63
C SER A 39 5.83 -5.58 14.62
N ALA A 40 5.23 -4.74 13.76
CA ALA A 40 5.92 -4.03 12.68
C ALA A 40 5.74 -2.50 12.70
N GLY A 41 4.92 -1.96 13.61
CA GLY A 41 4.49 -0.56 13.58
C GLY A 41 3.43 -0.31 12.49
N CYS A 42 2.68 0.78 12.61
CA CYS A 42 1.71 1.21 11.61
C CYS A 42 1.59 2.73 11.57
N ILE A 43 0.93 3.24 10.52
CA ILE A 43 0.49 4.64 10.47
C ILE A 43 -0.75 4.79 11.35
N GLN A 44 -0.84 5.90 12.07
CA GLN A 44 -2.02 6.30 12.81
C GLN A 44 -2.43 7.72 12.46
N PHE A 45 -3.74 7.96 12.48
CA PHE A 45 -4.32 9.29 12.26
C PHE A 45 -5.58 9.46 13.11
N ILE A 46 -6.05 10.71 13.26
CA ILE A 46 -7.30 11.02 13.92
C ILE A 46 -8.34 11.36 12.85
N PRO A 47 -9.37 10.53 12.63
CA PRO A 47 -10.42 10.84 11.68
C PRO A 47 -11.20 12.11 12.07
N PRO A 48 -11.68 12.90 11.10
CA PRO A 48 -12.52 14.06 11.39
C PRO A 48 -13.72 13.70 12.27
N GLY A 49 -13.96 14.48 13.33
CA GLY A 49 -15.07 14.25 14.27
C GLY A 49 -14.84 13.12 15.27
N ARG A 50 -13.64 12.51 15.32
CA ARG A 50 -13.24 11.54 16.34
C ARG A 50 -12.17 12.11 17.27
N ARG A 51 -12.04 11.52 18.47
CA ARG A 51 -11.06 11.92 19.51
C ARG A 51 -9.96 10.89 19.74
N GLY A 52 -9.86 9.86 18.91
CA GLY A 52 -8.90 8.76 19.09
C GLY A 52 -8.20 8.43 17.79
N TYR A 53 -6.96 7.96 17.94
CA TYR A 53 -6.17 7.42 16.84
C TYR A 53 -6.81 6.15 16.28
N VAL A 54 -6.72 6.01 14.96
CA VAL A 54 -7.10 4.81 14.22
C VAL A 54 -5.89 4.36 13.41
N ASN A 55 -5.64 3.05 13.38
CA ASN A 55 -4.60 2.48 12.53
C ASN A 55 -5.02 2.60 11.07
N TRP A 56 -4.03 2.88 10.22
CA TRP A 56 -4.18 2.89 8.78
C TRP A 56 -3.22 1.86 8.19
N GLU A 57 -3.78 0.82 7.57
CA GLU A 57 -3.05 -0.39 7.18
C GLU A 57 -3.40 -0.83 5.74
N PRO A 58 -3.11 -0.01 4.71
CA PRO A 58 -3.54 -0.28 3.33
C PRO A 58 -2.93 -1.56 2.72
N LEU A 59 -1.89 -2.16 3.32
CA LEU A 59 -1.33 -3.44 2.85
C LEU A 59 -2.19 -4.66 3.28
N THR A 60 -3.01 -4.51 4.32
CA THR A 60 -3.81 -5.59 4.93
C THR A 60 -5.30 -5.27 5.03
N ASP A 61 -5.69 -3.99 4.98
CA ASP A 61 -7.07 -3.52 4.98
C ASP A 61 -7.49 -3.04 3.58
N ASP A 62 -8.48 -3.72 2.98
CA ASP A 62 -9.00 -3.41 1.65
C ASP A 62 -9.64 -2.02 1.58
N GLY A 63 -10.25 -1.56 2.67
CA GLY A 63 -10.92 -0.27 2.73
C GLY A 63 -9.92 0.88 2.69
N ASP A 64 -8.79 0.76 3.39
CA ASP A 64 -7.73 1.75 3.37
C ASP A 64 -7.04 1.84 2.00
N ALA A 65 -6.77 0.70 1.37
CA ALA A 65 -6.29 0.66 -0.02
C ALA A 65 -7.29 1.30 -0.99
N LEU A 66 -8.58 0.96 -0.89
CA LEU A 66 -9.57 1.54 -1.79
C LEU A 66 -9.74 3.05 -1.59
N ARG A 67 -9.65 3.54 -0.34
CA ARG A 67 -9.66 5.00 -0.06
C ARG A 67 -8.47 5.71 -0.70
N LEU A 68 -7.28 5.10 -0.72
CA LEU A 68 -6.13 5.64 -1.46
C LEU A 68 -6.47 5.81 -2.94
N ALA A 69 -6.92 4.74 -3.59
CA ALA A 69 -7.24 4.77 -5.01
C ALA A 69 -8.26 5.86 -5.34
N VAL A 70 -9.31 5.98 -4.53
CA VAL A 70 -10.36 7.00 -4.74
C VAL A 70 -9.82 8.41 -4.50
N LYS A 71 -9.11 8.65 -3.39
CA LYS A 71 -8.62 10.00 -3.07
C LYS A 71 -7.62 10.51 -4.09
N LEU A 72 -6.74 9.64 -4.56
CA LEU A 72 -5.67 9.97 -5.51
C LEU A 72 -6.09 9.80 -6.98
N GLN A 73 -7.37 9.49 -7.24
CA GLN A 73 -7.92 9.31 -8.58
C GLN A 73 -7.15 8.27 -9.42
N LEU A 74 -6.74 7.17 -8.79
CA LEU A 74 -6.03 6.08 -9.46
C LEU A 74 -7.02 5.22 -10.26
N THR A 75 -6.63 4.85 -11.48
CA THR A 75 -7.25 3.73 -12.18
C THR A 75 -6.57 2.44 -11.73
N VAL A 76 -7.35 1.49 -11.21
CA VAL A 76 -6.85 0.20 -10.74
C VAL A 76 -7.16 -0.87 -11.77
N CYS A 77 -6.14 -1.49 -12.33
CA CYS A 77 -6.25 -2.53 -13.34
C CYS A 77 -5.89 -3.89 -12.73
N ASN A 78 -6.88 -4.79 -12.67
CA ASN A 78 -6.73 -6.14 -12.13
C ASN A 78 -6.61 -7.14 -13.28
N GLU A 79 -5.39 -7.51 -13.62
CA GLU A 79 -5.06 -8.46 -14.69
C GLU A 79 -4.51 -9.77 -14.13
N HIS A 80 -5.02 -10.19 -12.98
CA HIS A 80 -4.54 -11.38 -12.27
C HIS A 80 -4.66 -12.67 -13.10
N VAL A 81 -5.80 -12.87 -13.77
CA VAL A 81 -6.04 -14.08 -14.57
C VAL A 81 -5.33 -14.02 -15.93
N SER A 82 -5.19 -12.83 -16.53
CA SER A 82 -4.59 -12.66 -17.85
C SER A 82 -3.06 -12.58 -17.81
N ALA A 83 -2.50 -11.92 -16.79
CA ALA A 83 -1.08 -11.57 -16.71
C ALA A 83 -0.43 -11.80 -15.33
N GLY A 84 -1.23 -12.16 -14.30
CA GLY A 84 -0.72 -12.38 -12.94
C GLY A 84 -0.34 -11.09 -12.22
N VAL A 85 -0.95 -9.95 -12.59
CA VAL A 85 -0.56 -8.62 -12.09
C VAL A 85 -1.76 -7.75 -11.73
N ALA A 86 -1.52 -6.81 -10.82
CA ALA A 86 -2.31 -5.60 -10.67
C ALA A 86 -1.40 -4.39 -10.92
N TYR A 87 -1.93 -3.35 -11.55
CA TYR A 87 -1.21 -2.09 -11.70
C TYR A 87 -2.16 -0.89 -11.51
N CYS A 88 -1.57 0.25 -11.19
CA CYS A 88 -2.29 1.50 -11.00
C CYS A 88 -1.75 2.58 -11.93
N THR A 89 -2.66 3.33 -12.56
CA THR A 89 -2.31 4.44 -13.44
C THR A 89 -2.97 5.75 -13.01
N GLN A 90 -2.34 6.86 -13.39
CA GLN A 90 -2.88 8.22 -13.28
C GLN A 90 -2.51 8.96 -14.57
N ASP A 91 -3.49 9.58 -15.23
CA ASP A 91 -3.31 10.28 -16.51
C ASP A 91 -2.55 9.45 -17.58
N ASP A 92 -2.95 8.19 -17.74
CA ASP A 92 -2.34 7.18 -18.64
C ASP A 92 -0.89 6.79 -18.32
N ILE A 93 -0.33 7.24 -17.20
CA ILE A 93 1.00 6.84 -16.72
C ILE A 93 0.85 5.72 -15.69
N THR A 94 1.51 4.59 -15.91
CA THR A 94 1.62 3.53 -14.90
C THR A 94 2.52 3.97 -13.76
N LEU A 95 1.96 4.10 -12.56
CA LEU A 95 2.69 4.49 -11.35
C LEU A 95 3.28 3.28 -10.62
N ALA A 96 2.59 2.14 -10.66
CA ALA A 96 3.04 0.92 -10.00
C ALA A 96 2.43 -0.34 -10.65
N GLU A 97 3.19 -1.44 -10.63
CA GLU A 97 2.76 -2.80 -10.98
C GLU A 97 3.21 -3.75 -9.86
N GLU A 98 2.33 -4.66 -9.45
CA GLU A 98 2.63 -5.72 -8.49
C GLU A 98 2.17 -7.07 -9.04
N ARG A 99 2.98 -8.11 -8.86
CA ARG A 99 2.65 -9.48 -9.26
C ARG A 99 2.06 -10.25 -8.10
N SER A 100 1.02 -11.03 -8.34
CA SER A 100 0.47 -11.94 -7.32
C SER A 100 1.24 -13.25 -7.14
N GLY A 101 2.37 -13.40 -7.85
CA GLY A 101 3.33 -14.48 -7.64
C GLY A 101 2.95 -15.84 -8.27
N SER A 102 1.78 -15.95 -8.88
CA SER A 102 1.34 -17.17 -9.60
C SER A 102 0.39 -16.81 -10.75
N ASN A 103 0.55 -17.48 -11.89
CA ASN A 103 -0.33 -17.32 -13.06
C ASN A 103 -1.47 -18.35 -12.96
N GLU A 104 -2.37 -18.13 -12.02
CA GLU A 104 -3.53 -18.99 -11.81
C GLU A 104 -4.64 -18.67 -12.81
N THR A 105 -5.40 -19.70 -13.19
CA THR A 105 -6.53 -19.56 -14.14
C THR A 105 -7.77 -18.92 -13.51
N LYS A 106 -7.71 -18.58 -12.23
CA LYS A 106 -8.77 -17.97 -11.42
C LYS A 106 -8.15 -17.05 -10.38
N VAL A 107 -8.97 -16.14 -9.85
CA VAL A 107 -8.56 -15.26 -8.75
C VAL A 107 -8.24 -16.08 -7.50
N ILE A 108 -7.14 -15.74 -6.84
CA ILE A 108 -6.66 -16.35 -5.59
C ILE A 108 -6.41 -15.29 -4.51
N ASP A 109 -6.20 -15.72 -3.27
CA ASP A 109 -5.99 -14.80 -2.13
C ASP A 109 -4.79 -13.86 -2.32
N ALA A 110 -3.73 -14.31 -3.01
CA ALA A 110 -2.56 -13.49 -3.30
C ALA A 110 -2.86 -12.31 -4.25
N ASP A 111 -3.93 -12.39 -5.05
CA ASP A 111 -4.35 -11.32 -5.95
C ASP A 111 -4.87 -10.09 -5.19
N PHE A 112 -5.60 -10.32 -4.10
CA PHE A 112 -6.07 -9.25 -3.23
C PHE A 112 -4.90 -8.50 -2.58
N ALA A 113 -3.90 -9.24 -2.11
CA ALA A 113 -2.68 -8.66 -1.55
C ALA A 113 -1.90 -7.86 -2.60
N ALA A 114 -1.76 -8.39 -3.82
CA ALA A 114 -1.11 -7.70 -4.92
C ALA A 114 -1.86 -6.42 -5.33
N THR A 115 -3.19 -6.45 -5.37
CA THR A 115 -4.01 -5.27 -5.66
C THR A 115 -3.79 -4.17 -4.62
N ARG A 116 -3.92 -4.51 -3.33
CA ARG A 116 -3.67 -3.56 -2.22
C ARG A 116 -2.27 -2.95 -2.30
N ARG A 117 -1.28 -3.79 -2.58
CA ARG A 117 0.12 -3.37 -2.68
C ARG A 117 0.36 -2.48 -3.90
N ALA A 118 -0.21 -2.78 -5.07
CA ALA A 118 -0.11 -1.93 -6.25
C ALA A 118 -0.68 -0.52 -6.00
N ILE A 119 -1.84 -0.44 -5.33
CA ILE A 119 -2.44 0.84 -4.93
C ILE A 119 -1.51 1.61 -3.97
N THR A 120 -0.99 0.91 -2.95
CA THR A 120 -0.11 1.52 -1.94
C THR A 120 1.20 2.01 -2.56
N LEU A 121 1.79 1.24 -3.48
CA LEU A 121 2.97 1.65 -4.25
C LEU A 121 2.71 2.91 -5.08
N ALA A 122 1.60 2.96 -5.81
CA ALA A 122 1.25 4.11 -6.62
C ALA A 122 1.03 5.37 -5.77
N ALA A 123 0.36 5.23 -4.62
CA ALA A 123 0.21 6.31 -3.65
C ALA A 123 1.56 6.81 -3.12
N ALA A 124 2.49 5.90 -2.81
CA ALA A 124 3.82 6.26 -2.36
C ALA A 124 4.64 6.98 -3.44
N GLU A 125 4.48 6.61 -4.71
CA GLU A 125 5.14 7.31 -5.81
C GLU A 125 4.64 8.76 -5.95
N ILE A 126 3.33 8.98 -5.81
CA ILE A 126 2.75 10.33 -5.76
C ILE A 126 3.30 11.11 -4.56
N GLY A 127 3.31 10.52 -3.36
CA GLY A 127 3.83 11.19 -2.17
C GLY A 127 5.31 11.57 -2.31
N ARG A 128 6.11 10.74 -3.00
CA ARG A 128 7.51 11.03 -3.33
C ARG A 128 7.65 12.21 -4.30
N MET A 129 6.73 12.36 -5.26
CA MET A 129 6.72 13.49 -6.20
C MET A 129 6.33 14.81 -5.52
N GLU A 130 5.37 14.78 -4.59
CA GLU A 130 4.89 15.95 -3.85
C GLU A 130 5.85 16.41 -2.74
N SER A 131 6.76 15.55 -2.29
CA SER A 131 7.76 15.87 -1.27
C SER A 131 9.00 16.58 -1.81
N ARG A 132 9.02 16.95 -3.09
CA ARG A 132 10.11 17.67 -3.77
C ARG A 132 9.79 19.16 -3.91
#